data_AF-A0A7J4NU46-F1
#
_entry.id   AF-A0A7J4NU46-F1
#
_cell.length_a   1.000
_cell.length_b   1.000
_cell.length_c   1.000
_cell.angle_alpha   90.00
_cell.angle_beta   90.00
_cell.angle_gamma   90.00
#
_symmetry.space_group_name_H-M   'P 1'
#
loop_
_entity.id
_entity.type
_entity.pdbx_description
1 polymer ?
#
loop_
_entity_poly.entity_id
_entity_poly.type
_entity_poly.pdbx_seq_one_letter_code
_entity_poly.pdbx_strand_id
1 'polypeptide(L)'
;MNIKNGDVKLIKKSTIRLIVMMIITSLIMLSGCTQAPDSANDSDTQDNESESQDGDYIYRTAVVESTEILVLESFPVQIHVIAIGYLPDGCTEIDRVEEERDGNVFTVTITTKRPKDMMCTQAIVPYEEEVPLYVYGLKAGRYDVNVNSVTNSFELTTDNIIEDVGGVSGTNVFTEDNNGSTV
;
A
#
# COMPACT_ATOMS: atom_id res chain seq x y z
N MET A 1 -15.72 -27.45 -42.60
CA MET A 1 -17.00 -28.14 -42.87
C MET A 1 -18.09 -27.37 -42.14
N ASN A 2 -19.03 -26.79 -42.89
CA ASN A 2 -19.95 -25.75 -42.44
C ASN A 2 -20.86 -26.20 -41.27
N ILE A 3 -20.93 -25.36 -40.24
CA ILE A 3 -21.95 -25.46 -39.18
C ILE A 3 -23.29 -25.13 -39.85
N LYS A 4 -24.14 -26.14 -39.99
CA LYS A 4 -25.54 -25.93 -40.40
C LYS A 4 -26.24 -25.15 -39.29
N ASN A 5 -26.57 -23.89 -39.56
CA ASN A 5 -27.54 -23.16 -38.77
C ASN A 5 -28.87 -23.93 -38.82
N GLY A 6 -29.19 -24.62 -37.72
CA GLY A 6 -30.46 -25.28 -37.54
C GLY A 6 -31.58 -24.25 -37.49
N ASP A 7 -32.67 -24.54 -38.19
CA ASP A 7 -33.87 -23.72 -38.24
C ASP A 7 -34.37 -23.41 -36.82
N VAL A 8 -34.23 -22.14 -36.40
CA VAL A 8 -34.84 -21.63 -35.17
C VAL A 8 -36.35 -21.54 -35.41
N LYS A 9 -37.07 -22.63 -35.08
CA LYS A 9 -38.53 -22.67 -35.14
C LYS A 9 -39.10 -21.59 -34.21
N LEU A 10 -39.90 -20.67 -34.74
CA LEU A 10 -40.58 -19.64 -33.95
C LEU A 10 -41.44 -20.28 -32.85
N ILE A 11 -40.93 -20.26 -31.61
CA ILE A 11 -41.64 -20.74 -30.44
C ILE A 11 -42.76 -19.73 -30.12
N LYS A 12 -44.01 -20.20 -30.05
CA LYS A 12 -45.18 -19.34 -29.86
C LYS A 12 -45.05 -18.58 -28.54
N LYS A 13 -45.39 -17.27 -28.53
CA LYS A 13 -45.25 -16.36 -27.38
C LYS A 13 -45.87 -16.89 -26.07
N SER A 14 -46.92 -17.71 -26.17
CA SER A 14 -47.55 -18.40 -25.02
C SER A 14 -46.65 -19.52 -24.45
N THR A 15 -45.98 -20.27 -25.32
CA THR A 15 -45.04 -21.35 -24.96
C THR A 15 -43.74 -20.78 -24.38
N ILE A 16 -43.27 -19.62 -24.86
CA ILE A 16 -42.13 -18.90 -24.28
C ILE A 16 -42.43 -18.49 -22.82
N ARG A 17 -43.64 -17.99 -22.54
CA ARG A 17 -44.04 -17.64 -21.16
C ARG A 17 -44.05 -18.84 -20.21
N LEU A 18 -44.49 -20.00 -20.69
CA LEU A 18 -44.46 -21.25 -19.93
C LEU A 18 -43.03 -21.75 -19.67
N ILE A 19 -42.14 -21.67 -20.66
CA ILE A 19 -40.73 -22.07 -20.52
C ILE A 19 -39.99 -21.13 -19.56
N VAL A 20 -40.22 -19.82 -19.64
CA VAL A 20 -39.62 -18.85 -18.72
C VAL A 20 -40.11 -19.05 -17.28
N MET A 21 -41.41 -19.36 -17.06
CA MET A 21 -41.89 -19.70 -15.71
C MET A 21 -41.31 -21.02 -15.18
N MET A 22 -41.14 -22.03 -16.03
CA MET A 22 -40.51 -23.30 -15.64
C MET A 22 -39.03 -23.13 -15.28
N ILE A 23 -38.28 -22.28 -16.00
CA ILE A 23 -36.87 -21.98 -15.68
C ILE A 23 -36.75 -21.17 -14.39
N ILE A 24 -37.61 -20.18 -14.17
CA ILE A 24 -37.61 -19.34 -12.95
C ILE A 24 -38.00 -20.15 -11.71
N THR A 25 -38.94 -21.09 -11.84
CA THR A 25 -39.35 -21.96 -10.71
C THR A 25 -38.31 -23.03 -10.39
N SER A 26 -37.55 -23.51 -11.38
CA SER A 26 -36.45 -24.46 -11.19
C SER A 26 -35.24 -23.86 -10.45
N LEU A 27 -35.08 -22.54 -10.42
CA LEU A 27 -33.99 -21.85 -9.73
C LEU A 27 -34.26 -21.57 -8.23
N ILE A 28 -35.48 -21.80 -7.73
CA ILE A 28 -35.85 -21.47 -6.34
C ILE A 28 -35.72 -22.68 -5.38
N MET A 29 -35.23 -23.84 -5.85
CA MET A 29 -35.13 -25.07 -5.03
C MET A 29 -33.70 -25.50 -4.70
N LEU A 30 -32.85 -24.59 -4.19
CA LEU A 30 -31.60 -24.96 -3.49
C LEU A 30 -31.33 -24.08 -2.24
N SER A 31 -32.27 -24.08 -1.30
CA SER A 31 -31.99 -23.58 0.06
C SER A 31 -32.63 -24.51 1.09
N GLY A 32 -32.11 -25.74 1.16
CA GLY A 32 -32.29 -26.60 2.32
C GLY A 32 -31.08 -26.45 3.24
N CYS A 33 -31.23 -25.76 4.37
CA CYS A 33 -30.23 -25.74 5.43
C CYS A 33 -30.21 -27.10 6.15
N THR A 34 -29.04 -27.74 6.18
CA THR A 34 -28.74 -28.88 7.05
C THR A 34 -28.10 -28.36 8.35
N GLN A 35 -28.50 -28.93 9.48
CA GLN A 35 -28.11 -28.53 10.83
C GLN A 35 -27.38 -29.68 11.53
N ALA A 36 -26.46 -29.31 12.43
CA ALA A 36 -25.76 -30.08 13.48
C ALA A 36 -24.25 -30.33 13.23
N PRO A 37 -23.39 -30.47 14.26
CA PRO A 37 -23.60 -30.35 15.72
C PRO A 37 -22.72 -29.26 16.40
N ASP A 38 -23.03 -28.97 17.67
CA ASP A 38 -22.20 -28.18 18.59
C ASP A 38 -20.77 -28.73 18.66
N SER A 39 -19.79 -27.84 18.52
CA SER A 39 -18.43 -28.08 18.98
C SER A 39 -17.88 -26.76 19.51
N ALA A 40 -17.89 -26.66 20.85
CA ALA A 40 -17.07 -25.71 21.57
C ALA A 40 -15.61 -25.96 21.18
N ASN A 41 -15.02 -24.99 20.49
CA ASN A 41 -13.59 -24.77 20.52
C ASN A 41 -13.40 -23.26 20.66
N ASP A 42 -13.21 -22.89 21.92
CA ASP A 42 -12.64 -21.62 22.36
C ASP A 42 -11.25 -21.50 21.72
N SER A 43 -11.19 -20.74 20.64
CA SER A 43 -9.94 -20.28 20.04
C SER A 43 -10.17 -18.81 19.73
N ASP A 44 -9.81 -18.00 20.72
CA ASP A 44 -9.63 -16.56 20.67
C ASP A 44 -8.74 -16.21 19.47
N THR A 45 -9.38 -15.98 18.31
CA THR A 45 -8.77 -15.29 17.18
C THR A 45 -8.99 -13.81 17.45
N GLN A 46 -7.96 -13.18 18.03
CA GLN A 46 -7.83 -11.74 18.13
C GLN A 46 -7.74 -11.14 16.73
N ASP A 47 -8.89 -10.89 16.12
CA ASP A 47 -9.02 -9.82 15.14
C ASP A 47 -8.96 -8.51 15.94
N ASN A 48 -7.74 -7.97 16.08
CA ASN A 48 -7.47 -6.65 16.66
C ASN A 48 -7.98 -5.56 15.71
N GLU A 49 -9.31 -5.42 15.59
CA GLU A 49 -9.91 -4.12 15.28
C GLU A 49 -9.81 -3.29 16.58
N SER A 50 -8.74 -2.51 16.68
CA SER A 50 -8.65 -1.43 17.66
C SER A 50 -9.60 -0.31 17.24
N GLU A 51 -10.91 -0.54 17.42
CA GLU A 51 -11.90 0.52 17.43
C GLU A 51 -11.67 1.39 18.67
N SER A 52 -11.06 2.57 18.47
CA SER A 52 -11.21 3.66 19.40
C SER A 52 -12.67 4.11 19.37
N GLN A 53 -13.46 3.55 20.29
CA GLN A 53 -14.87 3.89 20.49
C GLN A 53 -15.03 5.25 21.19
N ASP A 54 -14.59 6.33 20.53
CA ASP A 54 -15.01 7.71 20.79
C ASP A 54 -14.60 8.65 19.64
N GLY A 55 -15.01 8.35 18.41
CA GLY A 55 -14.56 9.10 17.23
C GLY A 55 -15.66 9.44 16.25
N ASP A 56 -15.81 10.74 15.97
CA ASP A 56 -16.55 11.38 14.87
C ASP A 56 -16.16 10.83 13.48
N TYR A 57 -15.08 10.04 13.41
CA TYR A 57 -14.47 9.53 12.19
C TYR A 57 -14.46 8.00 12.10
N ILE A 58 -14.51 7.50 10.87
CA ILE A 58 -14.21 6.12 10.44
C ILE A 58 -12.80 6.14 9.87
N TYR A 59 -11.95 5.23 10.35
CA TYR A 59 -10.59 5.05 9.84
C TYR A 59 -10.51 3.82 8.94
N ARG A 60 -9.76 3.91 7.84
CA ARG A 60 -9.51 2.80 6.89
C ARG A 60 -8.12 2.89 6.31
N THR A 61 -7.59 1.80 5.78
CA THR A 61 -6.41 1.82 4.92
C THR A 61 -6.72 2.56 3.60
N ALA A 62 -5.80 3.41 3.16
CA ALA A 62 -5.92 4.14 1.90
C ALA A 62 -5.83 3.18 0.70
N VAL A 63 -6.60 3.47 -0.35
CA VAL A 63 -6.51 2.73 -1.61
C VAL A 63 -5.31 3.25 -2.39
N VAL A 64 -4.27 2.42 -2.50
CA VAL A 64 -3.08 2.67 -3.32
C VAL A 64 -3.22 1.87 -4.61
N GLU A 65 -3.14 2.53 -5.77
CA GLU A 65 -3.20 1.88 -7.08
C GLU A 65 -1.80 1.57 -7.62
N SER A 66 -0.85 2.47 -7.40
CA SER A 66 0.53 2.30 -7.85
C SER A 66 1.50 3.04 -6.94
N THR A 67 2.78 2.66 -7.04
CA THR A 67 3.87 3.27 -6.29
C THR A 67 5.04 3.53 -7.21
N GLU A 68 5.67 4.70 -7.09
CA GLU A 68 6.91 5.04 -7.78
C GLU A 68 8.04 5.21 -6.76
N ILE A 69 9.28 4.89 -7.15
CA ILE A 69 10.46 5.13 -6.34
C ILE A 69 11.23 6.31 -6.95
N LEU A 70 11.38 7.36 -6.17
CA LEU A 70 12.20 8.52 -6.48
C LEU A 70 13.54 8.41 -5.74
N VAL A 71 14.62 8.29 -6.50
CA VAL A 71 16.00 8.29 -5.98
C VAL A 71 16.60 9.66 -6.20
N LEU A 72 16.95 10.36 -5.13
CA LEU A 72 17.61 11.67 -5.23
C LEU A 72 19.12 11.50 -5.35
N GLU A 73 19.72 12.18 -6.32
CA GLU A 73 21.15 12.08 -6.67
C GLU A 73 22.06 12.86 -5.70
N SER A 74 21.85 12.73 -4.38
CA SER A 74 22.74 13.20 -3.32
C SER A 74 23.47 12.04 -2.64
N PHE A 75 24.58 12.29 -1.94
CA PHE A 75 25.18 11.30 -1.04
C PHE A 75 25.31 11.85 0.39
N PRO A 76 24.73 11.19 1.41
CA PRO A 76 23.91 9.96 1.34
C PRO A 76 22.69 10.09 0.42
N VAL A 77 22.35 8.98 -0.23
CA VAL A 77 21.19 8.87 -1.12
C VAL A 77 19.92 9.01 -0.30
N GLN A 78 18.96 9.75 -0.84
CA GLN A 78 17.61 9.86 -0.30
C GLN A 78 16.66 9.11 -1.23
N ILE A 79 15.74 8.34 -0.64
CA ILE A 79 14.74 7.54 -1.35
C ILE A 79 13.36 7.98 -0.89
N HIS A 80 12.51 8.37 -1.83
CA HIS A 80 11.12 8.71 -1.57
C HIS A 80 10.26 7.70 -2.32
N VAL A 81 9.20 7.19 -1.68
CA VAL A 81 8.15 6.43 -2.37
C VAL A 81 6.97 7.35 -2.61
N ILE A 82 6.51 7.42 -3.86
CA ILE A 82 5.34 8.19 -4.25
C ILE A 82 4.18 7.20 -4.36
N ALA A 83 3.22 7.29 -3.45
CA ALA A 83 2.02 6.47 -3.44
C ALA A 83 0.91 7.19 -4.19
N ILE A 84 0.41 6.58 -5.27
CA ILE A 84 -0.65 7.14 -6.11
C ILE A 84 -1.91 6.30 -5.91
N GLY A 85 -3.03 6.96 -5.66
CA GLY A 85 -4.28 6.29 -5.37
C GLY A 85 -5.47 7.22 -5.43
N TYR A 86 -6.54 6.81 -4.75
CA TYR A 86 -7.75 7.62 -4.69
C TYR A 86 -8.53 7.46 -3.39
N LEU A 87 -9.33 8.49 -3.09
CA LEU A 87 -10.26 8.56 -1.98
C LEU A 87 -11.68 8.30 -2.53
N PRO A 88 -12.52 7.54 -1.80
CA PRO A 88 -13.80 7.04 -2.32
C PRO A 88 -14.89 8.11 -2.42
N ASP A 89 -14.75 9.23 -1.72
CA ASP A 89 -15.72 10.32 -1.64
C ASP A 89 -15.04 11.66 -1.29
N GLY A 90 -15.79 12.75 -1.35
CA GLY A 90 -15.27 14.10 -1.08
C GLY A 90 -15.08 14.48 0.39
N CYS A 91 -15.27 13.56 1.35
CA CYS A 91 -14.96 13.82 2.77
C CYS A 91 -13.83 12.97 3.33
N THR A 92 -13.49 11.87 2.64
CA THR A 92 -12.38 11.04 3.05
C THR A 92 -11.09 11.80 2.81
N GLU A 93 -10.20 11.78 3.79
CA GLU A 93 -8.89 12.42 3.76
C GLU A 93 -7.82 11.44 4.20
N ILE A 94 -6.56 11.67 3.80
CA ILE A 94 -5.41 10.97 4.39
C ILE A 94 -5.32 11.36 5.87
N ASP A 95 -5.20 10.37 6.76
CA ASP A 95 -5.07 10.59 8.20
C ASP A 95 -3.61 10.51 8.64
N ARG A 96 -2.97 9.37 8.40
CA ARG A 96 -1.60 9.09 8.82
C ARG A 96 -0.83 8.31 7.78
N VAL A 97 0.46 8.57 7.75
CA VAL A 97 1.47 7.83 7.01
C VAL A 97 2.52 7.38 8.02
N GLU A 98 2.68 6.06 8.15
CA GLU A 98 3.62 5.45 9.10
C GLU A 98 4.60 4.58 8.30
N GLU A 99 5.90 4.76 8.52
CA GLU A 99 6.97 3.97 7.90
C GLU A 99 7.64 3.10 8.97
N GLU A 100 7.75 1.82 8.67
CA GLU A 100 8.46 0.85 9.47
C GLU A 100 9.38 0.01 8.59
N ARG A 101 10.50 -0.45 9.14
CA ARG A 101 11.43 -1.33 8.42
C ARG A 101 11.81 -2.53 9.25
N ASP A 102 11.67 -3.72 8.66
CA ASP A 102 12.22 -4.98 9.16
C ASP A 102 13.23 -5.53 8.16
N GLY A 103 14.50 -5.56 8.55
CA GLY A 103 15.61 -5.94 7.66
C GLY A 103 15.64 -5.10 6.38
N ASN A 104 15.40 -5.73 5.24
CA ASN A 104 15.41 -5.10 3.93
C ASN A 104 14.00 -4.75 3.40
N VAL A 105 12.96 -4.89 4.22
CA VAL A 105 11.58 -4.62 3.83
C VAL A 105 11.10 -3.37 4.54
N PHE A 106 10.73 -2.36 3.76
CA PHE A 106 10.00 -1.19 4.23
C PHE A 106 8.50 -1.46 4.12
N THR A 107 7.76 -1.19 5.19
CA THR A 107 6.30 -1.19 5.21
C THR A 107 5.83 0.23 5.45
N VAL A 108 5.10 0.78 4.49
CA VAL A 108 4.48 2.10 4.57
C VAL A 108 2.98 1.91 4.69
N THR A 109 2.42 2.31 5.82
CA THR A 109 0.97 2.25 6.09
C THR A 109 0.38 3.63 5.89
N ILE A 110 -0.48 3.76 4.89
CA ILE A 110 -1.26 4.99 4.64
C ILE A 110 -2.69 4.72 5.07
N THR A 111 -3.19 5.52 6.00
CA THR A 111 -4.57 5.45 6.49
C THR A 111 -5.36 6.68 6.08
N THR A 112 -6.67 6.53 6.07
CA THR A 112 -7.66 7.57 5.77
C THR A 112 -8.61 7.71 6.94
N LYS A 113 -9.21 8.88 7.04
CA LYS A 113 -10.34 9.15 7.94
C LYS A 113 -11.51 9.75 7.17
N ARG A 114 -12.72 9.45 7.62
CA ARG A 114 -13.95 10.01 7.07
C ARG A 114 -14.96 10.30 8.19
N PRO A 115 -15.59 11.48 8.25
CA PRO A 115 -16.67 11.72 9.21
C PRO A 115 -17.84 10.73 9.04
N LYS A 116 -18.36 10.19 10.15
CA LYS A 116 -19.45 9.19 10.16
C LYS A 116 -20.77 9.76 9.63
N ASP A 117 -21.13 10.95 10.11
CA ASP A 117 -22.47 11.52 9.95
C ASP A 117 -22.54 12.64 8.91
N MET A 118 -21.51 12.75 8.06
CA MET A 118 -21.47 13.75 6.99
C MET A 118 -21.96 13.18 5.66
N MET A 119 -22.80 13.95 4.97
CA MET A 119 -23.22 13.67 3.60
C MET A 119 -22.12 14.10 2.63
N CYS A 120 -21.44 13.11 2.06
CA CYS A 120 -20.28 13.30 1.18
C CYS A 120 -20.66 13.16 -0.30
N THR A 121 -19.91 13.82 -1.18
CA THR A 121 -20.06 13.62 -2.62
C THR A 121 -19.58 12.22 -3.01
N GLN A 122 -20.24 11.56 -3.95
CA GLN A 122 -19.85 10.22 -4.42
C GLN A 122 -18.81 10.28 -5.55
N ALA A 123 -17.95 11.29 -5.52
CA ALA A 123 -16.90 11.48 -6.51
C ALA A 123 -15.57 10.96 -5.96
N ILE A 124 -14.89 10.12 -6.74
CA ILE A 124 -13.54 9.66 -6.44
C ILE A 124 -12.58 10.85 -6.56
N VAL A 125 -11.70 11.01 -5.56
CA VAL A 125 -10.68 12.07 -5.53
C VAL A 125 -9.30 11.43 -5.63
N PRO A 126 -8.52 11.67 -6.70
CA PRO A 126 -7.15 11.14 -6.79
C PRO A 126 -6.26 11.81 -5.76
N TYR A 127 -5.27 11.07 -5.24
CA TYR A 127 -4.23 11.61 -4.38
C TYR A 127 -2.84 11.07 -4.78
N GLU A 128 -1.82 11.83 -4.40
CA GLU A 128 -0.41 11.49 -4.51
C GLU A 128 0.26 11.84 -3.19
N GLU A 129 0.89 10.87 -2.54
CA GLU A 129 1.54 11.01 -1.24
C GLU A 129 3.02 10.64 -1.35
N GLU A 130 3.91 11.58 -1.07
CA GLU A 130 5.36 11.40 -1.13
C GLU A 130 5.90 11.07 0.26
N VAL A 131 6.42 9.85 0.43
CA VAL A 131 6.89 9.34 1.72
C VAL A 131 8.41 9.14 1.69
N PRO A 132 9.20 9.91 2.45
CA PRO A 132 10.63 9.69 2.55
C PRO A 132 10.92 8.41 3.35
N LEU A 133 11.79 7.55 2.83
CA LEU A 133 12.23 6.33 3.53
C LEU A 133 13.53 6.58 4.29
N TYR A 134 13.60 6.12 5.55
CA TYR A 134 14.83 6.24 6.33
C TYR A 134 15.91 5.24 5.87
N VAL A 135 16.73 5.68 4.91
CA VAL A 135 17.75 4.84 4.24
C VAL A 135 19.20 5.11 4.67
N TYR A 136 19.43 6.08 5.56
CA TYR A 136 20.77 6.36 6.07
C TYR A 136 21.27 5.19 6.93
N GLY A 137 22.55 4.82 6.79
CA GLY A 137 23.13 3.71 7.54
C GLY A 137 22.93 2.32 6.91
N LEU A 138 22.15 2.25 5.83
CA LEU A 138 21.85 0.99 5.17
C LEU A 138 23.02 0.49 4.32
N LYS A 139 23.15 -0.84 4.23
CA LYS A 139 24.17 -1.49 3.41
C LYS A 139 23.77 -1.51 1.94
N ALA A 140 24.75 -1.65 1.05
CA ALA A 140 24.50 -1.95 -0.35
C ALA A 140 23.62 -3.21 -0.48
N GLY A 141 22.64 -3.16 -1.38
CA GLY A 141 21.71 -4.27 -1.61
C GLY A 141 20.32 -3.82 -2.06
N ARG A 142 19.47 -4.82 -2.30
CA ARG A 142 18.07 -4.63 -2.67
C ARG A 142 17.18 -4.51 -1.43
N TYR A 143 16.28 -3.54 -1.49
CA TYR A 143 15.24 -3.28 -0.49
C TYR A 143 13.87 -3.35 -1.16
N ASP A 144 12.95 -4.06 -0.55
CA ASP A 144 11.56 -4.13 -1.00
C ASP A 144 10.73 -3.10 -0.21
N VAL A 145 9.74 -2.49 -0.85
CA VAL A 145 8.86 -1.49 -0.28
C VAL A 145 7.43 -1.96 -0.46
N ASN A 146 6.71 -2.15 0.63
CA ASN A 146 5.29 -2.44 0.63
C ASN A 146 4.52 -1.22 1.12
N VAL A 147 3.77 -0.58 0.22
CA VAL A 147 2.85 0.51 0.58
C VAL A 147 1.44 -0.05 0.62
N ASN A 148 0.91 -0.25 1.82
CA ASN A 148 -0.33 -0.99 2.08
C ASN A 148 -0.32 -2.41 1.44
N SER A 149 -0.75 -2.53 0.19
CA SER A 149 -0.83 -3.80 -0.57
C SER A 149 -0.07 -3.75 -1.90
N VAL A 150 0.63 -2.66 -2.19
CA VAL A 150 1.37 -2.46 -3.45
C VAL A 150 2.87 -2.54 -3.16
N THR A 151 3.55 -3.45 -3.86
CA THR A 151 4.98 -3.70 -3.65
C THR A 151 5.83 -3.12 -4.77
N ASN A 152 6.94 -2.50 -4.41
CA ASN A 152 8.02 -2.06 -5.30
C ASN A 152 9.38 -2.39 -4.66
N SER A 153 10.49 -2.01 -5.30
CA SER A 153 11.83 -2.25 -4.76
C SER A 153 12.84 -1.23 -5.29
N PHE A 154 13.89 -0.98 -4.53
CA PHE A 154 15.05 -0.20 -4.96
C PHE A 154 16.36 -0.90 -4.58
N GLU A 155 17.46 -0.44 -5.16
CA GLU A 155 18.78 -0.98 -4.89
C GLU A 155 19.75 0.14 -4.49
N LEU A 156 20.41 -0.04 -3.36
CA LEU A 156 21.56 0.77 -2.97
C LEU A 156 22.82 0.11 -3.55
N THR A 157 23.52 0.82 -4.43
CA THR A 157 24.73 0.30 -5.10
C THR A 157 25.98 0.35 -4.20
N THR A 158 25.92 1.13 -3.12
CA THR A 158 26.96 1.26 -2.10
C THR A 158 26.31 1.42 -0.73
N ASP A 159 27.09 1.23 0.34
CA ASP A 159 26.64 1.53 1.70
C ASP A 159 26.25 3.01 1.81
N ASN A 160 25.05 3.29 2.33
CA ASN A 160 24.48 4.64 2.40
C ASN A 160 24.90 5.35 3.70
N ILE A 161 26.21 5.47 3.90
CA ILE A 161 26.85 6.14 5.03
C ILE A 161 27.84 7.18 4.51
N ILE A 162 28.06 8.25 5.26
CA ILE A 162 29.24 9.09 5.04
C ILE A 162 30.42 8.31 5.61
N GLU A 163 31.29 7.78 4.75
CA GLU A 163 32.60 7.32 5.20
C GLU A 163 33.35 8.54 5.73
N ASP A 164 33.66 8.55 7.03
CA ASP A 164 34.60 9.52 7.56
C ASP A 164 35.93 9.23 6.87
N VAL A 165 36.32 10.10 5.95
CA VAL A 165 37.60 10.03 5.27
C VAL A 165 38.65 10.23 6.35
N GLY A 166 39.08 9.13 6.96
CA GLY A 166 40.16 9.08 7.93
C GLY A 166 41.45 9.60 7.30
N GLY A 167 41.66 10.90 7.43
CA GLY A 167 42.86 11.60 7.01
C GLY A 167 42.68 13.08 7.36
N VAL A 168 43.09 13.53 8.54
CA VAL A 168 44.51 13.82 8.80
C VAL A 168 44.96 13.25 10.14
N SER A 169 45.45 12.01 10.15
CA SER A 169 46.52 11.60 11.08
C SER A 169 47.87 11.90 10.42
N GLY A 170 48.05 13.16 10.05
CA GLY A 170 49.30 13.73 9.59
C GLY A 170 49.59 14.91 10.49
N THR A 171 50.38 14.67 11.53
CA THR A 171 50.98 15.72 12.35
C THR A 171 51.83 16.58 11.42
N ASN A 172 51.26 17.62 10.82
CA ASN A 172 52.03 18.76 10.38
C ASN A 172 52.36 19.53 11.66
N VAL A 173 53.35 18.99 12.38
CA VAL A 173 54.18 19.79 13.28
C VAL A 173 54.74 20.89 12.40
N PHE A 174 54.17 22.08 12.50
CA PHE A 174 54.87 23.30 12.13
C PHE A 174 56.07 23.37 13.06
N THR A 175 57.21 22.84 12.62
CA THR A 175 58.49 23.18 13.24
C THR A 175 58.72 24.64 12.97
N GLU A 176 58.79 25.44 14.04
CA GLU A 176 59.28 26.82 14.00
C GLU A 176 60.70 26.83 13.42
N ASP A 177 60.84 27.23 12.16
CA ASP A 177 62.08 27.69 11.59
C ASP A 177 62.35 29.13 12.05
N ASN A 178 63.02 29.23 13.19
CA ASN A 178 63.79 30.42 13.54
C ASN A 178 64.85 30.65 12.44
N ASN A 179 64.71 31.72 11.66
CA ASN A 179 65.86 32.33 10.98
C ASN A 179 65.87 33.84 11.22
N GLY A 180 66.89 34.28 11.95
CA GLY A 180 67.05 35.64 12.43
C GLY A 180 67.17 36.67 11.31
N SER A 181 66.70 37.88 11.61
CA SER A 181 67.06 39.09 10.90
C SER A 181 67.68 40.07 11.89
N THR A 182 68.93 40.40 11.59
CA THR A 182 69.77 41.40 12.26
C THR A 182 69.21 42.81 12.09
N VAL A 183 69.23 43.60 13.17
CA VAL A 183 69.78 44.97 13.24
C VAL A 183 70.17 45.29 14.68
#